data_AF-A0A1H3PGR1-F1
#
_entry.id   AF-A0A1H3PGR1-F1
#
_cell.length_a   1.000
_cell.length_b   1.000
_cell.length_c   1.000
_cell.angle_alpha   90.00
_cell.angle_beta   90.00
_cell.angle_gamma   90.00
#
_symmetry.space_group_name_H-M   'P 1'
#
loop_
_entity.id
_entity.type
_entity.pdbx_description
1 polymer ?
#
loop_
_entity_poly.entity_id
_entity_poly.type
_entity_poly.pdbx_seq_one_letter_code
_entity_poly.pdbx_strand_id
1 'polypeptide(L)' 'MVMDHRDCGAYRELLGEDYAKDAQKETIAHSTRLMRLKSMIVEKYPKIEVETLLMSLNGDVEVISNASIAQEETEI' A
#
# COMPACT_ATOMS: atom_id res chain seq x y z
N MET A 1 7.40 10.87 -4.08
CA MET A 1 6.08 10.36 -3.65
C MET A 1 5.65 9.23 -4.57
N VAL A 2 5.06 8.19 -3.99
CA VAL A 2 4.39 7.07 -4.68
C VAL A 2 3.01 6.90 -4.04
N MET A 3 1.98 6.79 -4.85
CA MET A 3 0.59 6.73 -4.39
C MET A 3 -0.19 5.68 -5.18
N ASP A 4 -0.92 4.84 -4.45
CA ASP A 4 -2.00 4.02 -5.00
C ASP A 4 -3.35 4.63 -4.58
N HIS A 5 -4.43 4.17 -5.19
CA HIS A 5 -5.79 4.52 -4.78
C HIS A 5 -6.61 3.28 -4.42
N ARG A 6 -7.56 3.46 -3.50
CA ARG A 6 -8.58 2.47 -3.16
C ARG A 6 -9.49 2.21 -4.34
N ASP A 7 -10.02 1.00 -4.40
CA ASP A 7 -10.90 0.52 -5.46
C ASP A 7 -10.30 0.73 -6.86
N CYS A 8 -9.00 0.45 -7.00
CA CYS A 8 -8.30 0.64 -8.28
C CYS A 8 -8.62 -0.40 -9.34
N GLY A 9 -9.26 -1.51 -8.96
CA GLY A 9 -9.50 -2.67 -9.83
C GLY A 9 -8.22 -3.42 -10.24
N ALA A 10 -7.06 -2.77 -10.32
CA ALA A 10 -5.81 -3.35 -10.76
C ALA A 10 -5.34 -4.52 -9.88
N TYR A 11 -5.54 -4.43 -8.56
CA TYR A 11 -5.14 -5.50 -7.64
C TYR A 11 -6.02 -6.75 -7.78
N ARG A 12 -7.28 -6.61 -8.19
CA ARG A 12 -8.14 -7.75 -8.53
C ARG A 12 -7.60 -8.52 -9.71
N GLU A 13 -7.25 -7.81 -10.78
CA GLU A 13 -6.70 -8.43 -11.99
C GLU A 13 -5.31 -9.03 -11.76
N LEU A 14 -4.48 -8.39 -10.91
CA LEU A 14 -3.11 -8.81 -10.65
C LEU A 14 -3.00 -9.96 -9.64
N LEU A 15 -3.82 -9.95 -8.59
CA LEU A 15 -3.71 -10.87 -7.44
C LEU A 15 -4.84 -11.90 -7.40
N GLY A 16 -5.88 -11.75 -8.23
CA GLY A 16 -6.99 -12.69 -8.34
C GLY A 16 -8.03 -12.59 -7.21
N GLU A 17 -7.90 -11.62 -6.31
CA GLU A 17 -8.82 -11.38 -5.19
C GLU A 17 -9.40 -9.97 -5.26
N ASP A 18 -10.71 -9.86 -5.01
CA ASP A 18 -11.43 -8.59 -5.00
C ASP A 18 -11.30 -7.91 -3.62
N TYR A 19 -10.15 -7.26 -3.41
CA TYR A 19 -9.82 -6.59 -2.15
C TYR A 19 -10.74 -5.40 -1.83
N ALA A 20 -11.40 -4.80 -2.82
CA ALA A 20 -12.27 -3.62 -2.62
C ALA A 20 -13.46 -3.90 -1.68
N LYS A 21 -13.80 -5.18 -1.44
CA LYS A 21 -14.85 -5.59 -0.50
C LYS A 21 -14.44 -5.52 0.96
N ASP A 22 -13.15 -5.42 1.25
CA ASP A 22 -12.59 -5.39 2.60
C ASP A 22 -11.48 -4.34 2.66
N ALA A 23 -11.82 -3.16 3.18
CA ALA A 23 -10.91 -2.01 3.23
C ALA A 23 -9.63 -2.30 4.01
N GLN A 24 -9.67 -3.18 5.01
CA GLN A 24 -8.48 -3.53 5.78
C GLN A 24 -7.56 -4.42 4.94
N LYS A 25 -8.10 -5.48 4.32
CA LYS A 25 -7.32 -6.33 3.41
C LYS A 25 -6.75 -5.56 2.22
N GLU A 26 -7.54 -4.67 1.64
CA GLU A 26 -7.08 -3.75 0.59
C GLU A 26 -5.91 -2.90 1.08
N THR A 27 -6.03 -2.30 2.26
CA THR A 27 -4.97 -1.48 2.86
C THR A 27 -3.69 -2.28 3.05
N ILE A 28 -3.77 -3.51 3.56
CA ILE A 28 -2.63 -4.40 3.72
C ILE A 28 -2.01 -4.71 2.36
N ALA A 29 -2.81 -5.11 1.38
CA ALA A 29 -2.34 -5.46 0.06
C ALA A 29 -1.56 -4.29 -0.57
N HIS A 30 -2.16 -3.09 -0.63
CA HIS A 30 -1.49 -1.89 -1.14
C HIS A 30 -0.23 -1.54 -0.34
N SER A 31 -0.32 -1.57 0.99
CA SER A 31 0.80 -1.20 1.86
C SER A 31 2.02 -2.08 1.65
N THR A 32 1.83 -3.40 1.54
CA THR A 32 2.92 -4.35 1.28
C THR A 32 3.65 -4.01 -0.03
N ARG A 33 2.94 -3.67 -1.10
CA ARG A 33 3.55 -3.40 -2.41
C ARG A 33 4.16 -2.00 -2.46
N LEU A 34 3.51 -0.99 -1.89
CA LEU A 34 4.07 0.37 -1.76
C LEU A 34 5.38 0.35 -0.97
N MET A 35 5.44 -0.37 0.16
CA MET A 35 6.66 -0.47 0.95
C MET A 35 7.77 -1.24 0.23
N ARG A 36 7.42 -2.30 -0.53
CA ARG A 36 8.39 -2.99 -1.39
C ARG A 36 8.93 -2.09 -2.50
N LEU A 37 8.08 -1.28 -3.14
CA LEU A 37 8.53 -0.33 -4.15
C LEU A 37 9.42 0.75 -3.54
N LYS A 38 9.05 1.27 -2.36
CA LYS A 38 9.87 2.22 -1.62
C LYS A 38 11.26 1.65 -1.31
N SER A 39 11.36 0.41 -0.83
CA SER A 39 12.68 -0.18 -0.55
C SER A 39 13.54 -0.31 -1.81
N MET A 40 12.95 -0.73 -2.93
CA MET A 40 13.65 -0.80 -4.23
C MET A 40 14.12 0.57 -4.72
N ILE A 41 13.32 1.64 -4.54
CA ILE A 41 13.71 3.00 -4.91
C ILE A 41 14.86 3.49 -4.04
N VAL A 42 14.78 3.31 -2.72
CA VAL A 42 15.81 3.76 -1.78
C VAL A 42 17.13 2.99 -1.99
N GLU A 43 17.07 1.70 -2.27
CA GLU A 43 18.24 0.89 -2.61
C GLU A 43 18.94 1.43 -3.87
N LYS A 44 18.16 1.77 -4.92
CA LYS A 44 18.70 2.28 -6.19
C LYS A 44 19.12 3.75 -6.12
N TYR A 45 18.44 4.56 -5.31
CA TYR A 45 18.64 6.00 -5.17
C TYR A 45 18.69 6.42 -3.70
N PRO A 46 19.80 6.16 -2.97
CA PRO A 46 19.88 6.34 -1.52
C PRO A 46 19.71 7.77 -1.00
N LYS A 47 19.75 8.77 -1.89
CA LYS A 47 19.62 10.19 -1.56
C LYS A 47 18.20 10.74 -1.81
N ILE A 48 17.26 9.91 -2.26
CA ILE A 48 15.88 10.31 -2.53
C ILE A 48 14.99 9.87 -1.37
N GLU A 49 14.24 10.82 -0.81
CA GLU A 49 13.17 10.52 0.13
C GLU A 49 11.92 10.05 -0.62
N VAL A 50 11.27 9.01 -0.10
CA VAL A 50 10.08 8.41 -0.70
C VAL A 50 8.96 8.34 0.33
N GLU A 51 7.94 9.13 0.09
CA GLU A 51 6.63 9.04 0.75
C GLU A 51 5.72 8.05 0.01
N THR A 52 5.00 7.25 0.77
CA THR A 52 4.06 6.21 0.31
C THR A 52 2.68 6.55 0.80
N LEU A 53 1.73 6.69 -0.12
CA LEU A 53 0.38 7.19 0.17
C LEU A 53 -0.70 6.25 -0.39
N LEU A 54 -1.86 6.22 0.27
CA LEU A 54 -3.07 5.56 -0.22
C LEU A 54 -4.21 6.57 -0.22
N MET A 55 -4.84 6.79 -1.38
CA MET A 55 -5.93 7.75 -1.55
C MET A 55 -7.27 7.04 -1.72
N SER A 56 -8.32 7.55 -1.07
CA SER A 56 -9.70 7.10 -1.27
C SER A 56 -10.36 7.75 -2.49
N LEU A 57 -11.51 7.22 -2.93
CA LEU A 57 -12.26 7.76 -4.08
C LEU A 57 -12.83 9.17 -3.84
N ASN A 58 -13.01 9.57 -2.58
CA ASN A 58 -13.44 10.92 -2.20
C ASN A 58 -12.25 11.89 -1.99
N GLY A 59 -11.01 11.43 -2.21
CA GLY A 59 -9.82 12.27 -2.16
C GLY A 59 -9.16 12.40 -0.79
N ASP A 60 -9.59 11.63 0.22
CA ASP A 60 -8.87 11.53 1.48
C ASP A 60 -7.57 10.75 1.26
N VAL A 61 -6.49 11.19 1.90
CA VAL A 61 -5.15 10.62 1.68
C VAL A 61 -4.57 10.15 3.01
N GLU A 62 -4.11 8.90 3.02
CA GLU A 62 -3.48 8.25 4.16
C GLU A 62 -1.98 8.03 3.89
N VAL A 63 -1.14 8.30 4.89
CA VAL A 63 0.29 7.97 4.82
C VAL A 63 0.47 6.50 5.22
N ILE A 64 1.09 5.73 4.33
CA ILE A 64 1.43 4.33 4.57
C ILE A 64 2.84 4.22 5.16
N SER A 65 2.97 3.47 6.24
CA SER A 65 4.25 3.19 6.91
C SER A 65 4.39 1.70 7.24
N ASN A 66 5.59 1.26 7.66
CA ASN A 66 5.78 -0.12 8.12
C ASN A 66 4.90 -0.49 9.32
N ALA A 67 4.52 0.47 10.16
CA ALA A 67 3.60 0.23 11.27
C ALA A 67 2.17 -0.12 10.79
N SER A 68 1.79 0.34 9.59
CA SER A 68 0.50 0.07 8.96
C SER A 68 0.35 -1.39 8.47
N ILE A 69 1.43 -2.18 8.49
CA ILE A 69 1.47 -3.58 8.02
C ILE A 69 1.52 -4.57 9.20
N ALA A 70 2.01 -4.13 10.37
CA ALA A 70 2.31 -5.00 11.52
C ALA A 70 1.09 -5.35 12.41
N GLN A 71 -0.14 -5.03 12.01
CA GLN A 71 -1.32 -5.22 12.87
C GLN A 71 -1.84 -6.68 12.95
N GLU A 72 -1.18 -7.68 12.33
CA GLU A 72 -1.68 -9.08 12.35
C GLU A 72 -0.62 -10.20 12.47
N GLU A 73 0.65 -9.94 12.82
CA GLU A 73 1.56 -11.05 13.19
C GLU A 73 1.38 -11.53 14.65
N THR A 74 0.36 -11.07 15.37
CA THR A 74 0.07 -11.43 16.79
C THR A 74 -1.16 -12.31 17.02
N GLU A 75 -1.72 -12.92 15.97
CA GLU A 75 -2.73 -13.98 16.10
C GLU A 75 -2.39 -15.19 15.21
N ILE A 76 -1.31 -15.89 15.55
CA ILE A 76 -1.12 -17.33 15.22
C ILE A 76 -0.60 -18.04 16.47
#